data_AF-A0A8T6WNQ4-F1
#
_entry.id   AF-A0A8T6WNQ4-F1
#
_cell.length_a   1.000
_cell.length_b   1.000
_cell.length_c   1.000
_cell.angle_alpha   90.00
_cell.angle_beta   90.00
_cell.angle_gamma   90.00
#
_symmetry.space_group_name_H-M   'P 1'
#
loop_
_entity.id
_entity.type
_entity.pdbx_description
1 polymer ?
#
loop_
_entity_poly.entity_id
_entity_poly.type
_entity_poly.pdbx_seq_one_letter_code
_entity_poly.pdbx_strand_id
1 'polypeptide(L)'
;MSEKKVPQNGTKDFREYVGIRVASQILGMNRQYVRKLFVSGKFPSSTRDSAGKWLAKRTEVEAYKTTRNQPAPDGMLTVSEISTVTGYNEQYVRKLCKTGKWKARKVAGKWYAPKSEVKPRKKEEIPANHISVSEFAEQLGYNLHYARKLCSEQKLKSRKVSGGWFVHTSELKRVRQTYQTTEAERKLTAPTTK
;
A
#
# COMPACT_ATOMS: atom_id res chain seq x y z
N MET A 1 -17.42 23.49 -29.88
CA MET A 1 -17.35 24.27 -28.63
C MET A 1 -18.70 24.90 -28.43
N SER A 2 -19.51 24.39 -27.49
CA SER A 2 -20.89 24.88 -27.29
C SER A 2 -20.93 25.84 -26.11
N GLU A 3 -21.04 27.12 -26.42
CA GLU A 3 -21.38 28.17 -25.45
C GLU A 3 -22.77 27.89 -24.88
N LYS A 4 -22.84 27.52 -23.60
CA LYS A 4 -24.11 27.52 -22.88
C LYS A 4 -24.43 28.96 -22.52
N LYS A 5 -25.27 29.60 -23.33
CA LYS A 5 -25.94 30.87 -23.01
C LYS A 5 -26.56 30.79 -21.61
N VAL A 6 -26.28 31.81 -20.81
CA VAL A 6 -26.85 32.02 -19.47
C VAL A 6 -28.34 32.32 -19.63
N PRO A 7 -29.26 31.55 -19.01
CA PRO A 7 -30.62 32.03 -18.86
C PRO A 7 -30.64 33.14 -17.81
N GLN A 8 -31.05 34.34 -18.23
CA GLN A 8 -31.45 35.41 -17.32
C GLN A 8 -32.84 35.10 -16.75
N ASN A 9 -33.04 35.49 -15.49
CA ASN A 9 -34.27 35.40 -14.68
C ASN A 9 -34.53 34.05 -13.98
N GLY A 10 -33.86 33.92 -12.84
CA GLY A 10 -34.32 33.14 -11.69
C GLY A 10 -33.45 33.56 -10.53
N THR A 11 -34.03 34.17 -9.50
CA THR A 11 -33.37 34.51 -8.24
C THR A 11 -32.86 33.20 -7.63
N LYS A 12 -31.67 32.75 -8.04
CA LYS A 12 -31.03 31.59 -7.44
C LYS A 12 -30.69 32.00 -6.03
N ASP A 13 -31.37 31.42 -5.05
CA ASP A 13 -31.03 31.59 -3.65
C ASP A 13 -29.63 31.03 -3.40
N PHE A 14 -28.63 31.91 -3.50
CA PHE A 14 -27.24 31.59 -3.22
C PHE A 14 -27.01 31.18 -1.74
N ARG A 15 -28.03 31.34 -0.88
CA ARG A 15 -28.05 30.82 0.50
C ARG A 15 -27.88 29.30 0.58
N GLU A 16 -28.33 28.56 -0.44
CA GLU A 16 -28.21 27.10 -0.49
C GLU A 16 -26.89 26.60 -1.10
N TYR A 17 -26.09 27.51 -1.66
CA TYR A 17 -24.86 27.18 -2.34
C TYR A 17 -23.65 27.36 -1.42
N VAL A 18 -22.76 26.38 -1.44
CA VAL A 18 -21.52 26.39 -0.65
C VAL A 18 -20.30 26.50 -1.55
N GLY A 19 -19.36 27.36 -1.15
CA GLY A 19 -18.06 27.46 -1.78
C GLY A 19 -17.12 26.32 -1.37
N ILE A 20 -16.00 26.21 -2.09
CA ILE A 20 -14.98 25.15 -1.88
C ILE A 20 -14.53 25.03 -0.42
N ARG A 21 -14.39 26.15 0.31
CA ARG A 21 -13.93 26.16 1.71
C ARG A 21 -14.93 25.45 2.63
N VAL A 22 -16.20 25.80 2.53
CA VAL A 22 -17.27 25.21 3.35
C VAL A 22 -17.50 23.75 2.95
N ALA A 23 -17.52 23.46 1.64
CA ALA A 23 -17.62 22.09 1.15
C ALA A 23 -16.44 21.21 1.62
N SER A 24 -15.23 21.77 1.69
CA SER A 24 -14.04 21.09 2.25
C SER A 24 -14.20 20.73 3.73
N GLN A 25 -14.85 21.59 4.53
CA GLN A 25 -15.16 21.29 5.93
C GLN A 25 -16.25 20.21 6.05
N ILE A 26 -17.34 20.32 5.29
CA ILE A 26 -18.45 19.34 5.30
C ILE A 26 -17.92 17.94 4.93
N LEU A 27 -17.08 17.86 3.89
CA LEU A 27 -16.53 16.62 3.37
C LEU A 27 -15.30 16.10 4.13
N GLY A 28 -14.66 16.93 4.96
CA GLY A 28 -13.39 16.61 5.62
C GLY A 28 -12.25 16.35 4.62
N MET A 29 -12.22 17.08 3.50
CA MET A 29 -11.26 16.83 2.40
C MET A 29 -10.40 18.06 2.10
N ASN A 30 -9.25 17.84 1.45
CA ASN A 30 -8.42 18.93 0.93
C ASN A 30 -9.20 19.79 -0.08
N ARG A 31 -9.12 21.12 0.09
CA ARG A 31 -9.73 22.14 -0.79
C ARG A 31 -9.41 21.94 -2.27
N GLN A 32 -8.18 21.54 -2.61
CA GLN A 32 -7.79 21.27 -4.01
C GLN A 32 -8.54 20.08 -4.61
N TYR A 33 -8.76 19.04 -3.80
CA TYR A 33 -9.54 17.88 -4.23
C TYR A 33 -11.02 18.24 -4.40
N VAL A 34 -11.57 19.03 -3.47
CA VAL A 34 -12.96 19.54 -3.59
C VAL A 34 -13.11 20.43 -4.83
N ARG A 35 -12.15 21.30 -5.12
CA ARG A 35 -12.11 22.07 -6.37
C ARG A 35 -12.13 21.14 -7.59
N LYS A 36 -11.32 20.08 -7.59
CA LYS A 36 -11.31 19.08 -8.67
C LYS A 36 -12.68 18.43 -8.84
N LEU A 37 -13.39 18.10 -7.76
CA LEU A 37 -14.74 17.54 -7.84
C LEU A 37 -15.74 18.50 -8.51
N PHE A 38 -15.69 19.78 -8.14
CA PHE A 38 -16.56 20.82 -8.73
C PHE A 38 -16.23 21.01 -10.22
N VAL A 39 -14.95 21.09 -10.57
CA VAL A 39 -14.50 21.22 -11.97
C VAL A 39 -14.85 19.99 -12.81
N SER A 40 -14.74 18.80 -12.24
CA SER A 40 -15.03 17.54 -12.93
C SER A 40 -16.53 17.25 -13.13
N GLY A 41 -17.41 18.15 -12.68
CA GLY A 41 -18.86 18.00 -12.83
C GLY A 41 -19.46 16.88 -11.96
N LYS A 42 -18.81 16.52 -10.85
CA LYS A 42 -19.37 15.53 -9.91
C LYS A 42 -20.60 16.04 -9.15
N PHE A 43 -20.80 17.35 -9.15
CA PHE A 43 -21.96 18.05 -8.62
C PHE A 43 -22.70 18.69 -9.79
N PRO A 44 -23.86 18.16 -10.23
CA PRO A 44 -24.60 18.71 -11.37
C PRO A 44 -24.97 20.19 -11.20
N SER A 45 -25.19 20.62 -9.95
CA SER A 45 -25.49 22.03 -9.64
C SER A 45 -24.26 22.95 -9.61
N SER A 46 -23.05 22.44 -9.92
CA SER A 46 -21.83 23.25 -9.84
C SER A 46 -21.89 24.43 -10.81
N THR A 47 -21.77 25.65 -10.27
CA THR A 47 -21.77 26.90 -11.03
C THR A 47 -20.65 27.80 -10.55
N ARG A 48 -20.37 28.87 -11.30
CA ARG A 48 -19.51 29.96 -10.84
C ARG A 48 -20.34 31.16 -10.43
N ASP A 49 -19.88 31.84 -9.39
CA ASP A 49 -20.36 33.18 -9.01
C ASP A 49 -19.82 34.23 -10.00
N SER A 50 -20.40 35.43 -9.95
CA SER A 50 -19.93 36.67 -10.59
C SER A 50 -18.43 36.92 -10.39
N ALA A 51 -17.89 36.60 -9.21
CA ALA A 51 -16.45 36.68 -8.90
C ALA A 51 -15.61 35.49 -9.45
N GLY A 52 -16.19 34.61 -10.26
CA GLY A 52 -15.52 33.43 -10.83
C GLY A 52 -15.28 32.28 -9.85
N LYS A 53 -15.80 32.35 -8.62
CA LYS A 53 -15.64 31.31 -7.59
C LYS A 53 -16.61 30.16 -7.81
N TRP A 54 -16.13 28.93 -7.66
CA TRP A 54 -16.95 27.72 -7.78
C TRP A 54 -17.87 27.52 -6.56
N LEU A 55 -19.14 27.25 -6.85
CA LEU A 55 -20.23 27.00 -5.91
C LEU A 55 -20.95 25.70 -6.29
N ALA A 56 -21.44 24.95 -5.29
CA ALA A 56 -22.30 23.78 -5.48
C ALA A 56 -23.41 23.78 -4.41
N LYS A 57 -24.56 23.16 -4.70
CA LYS A 57 -25.64 23.05 -3.71
C LYS A 57 -25.18 22.27 -2.48
N ARG A 58 -25.51 22.78 -1.30
CA ARG A 58 -25.17 22.16 -0.02
C ARG A 58 -25.70 20.73 0.11
N THR A 59 -26.94 20.50 -0.32
CA THR A 59 -27.59 19.19 -0.30
C THR A 59 -26.84 18.15 -1.13
N GLU A 60 -26.30 18.55 -2.30
CA GLU A 60 -25.49 17.64 -3.13
C GLU A 60 -24.14 17.31 -2.47
N VAL A 61 -23.51 18.29 -1.81
CA VAL A 61 -22.25 18.07 -1.07
C VAL A 61 -22.47 17.10 0.10
N GLU A 62 -23.57 17.25 0.82
CA GLU A 62 -23.94 16.35 1.91
C GLU A 62 -24.33 14.96 1.39
N ALA A 63 -25.11 14.86 0.31
CA ALA A 63 -25.44 13.59 -0.34
C ALA A 63 -24.20 12.86 -0.85
N TYR A 64 -23.20 13.60 -1.36
CA TYR A 64 -21.91 13.02 -1.76
C TYR A 64 -21.14 12.43 -0.59
N LYS A 65 -21.20 13.06 0.60
CA LYS A 65 -20.62 12.52 1.84
C LYS A 65 -21.28 11.18 2.19
N THR A 66 -22.60 11.13 2.16
CA THR A 66 -23.37 9.92 2.46
C THR A 66 -23.04 8.80 1.46
N THR A 67 -23.06 9.09 0.17
CA THR A 67 -22.76 8.12 -0.89
C THR A 67 -21.34 7.57 -0.77
N ARG A 68 -20.36 8.42 -0.46
CA ARG A 68 -18.95 8.01 -0.29
C ARG A 68 -18.74 7.13 0.94
N ASN A 69 -19.49 7.39 2.00
CA ASN A 69 -19.40 6.66 3.26
C ASN A 69 -20.39 5.49 3.33
N GLN A 70 -21.01 5.11 2.22
CA GLN A 70 -21.84 3.91 2.16
C GLN A 70 -21.05 2.70 2.67
N PRO A 71 -21.66 1.88 3.55
CA PRO A 71 -21.07 0.64 4.01
C PRO A 71 -20.83 -0.30 2.83
N ALA A 72 -19.96 -1.28 3.02
CA ALA A 72 -19.73 -2.27 1.99
C ALA A 72 -21.06 -2.97 1.64
N PRO A 73 -21.34 -3.21 0.35
CA PRO A 73 -22.46 -4.06 -0.05
C PRO A 73 -22.36 -5.42 0.64
N ASP A 74 -23.51 -6.01 0.98
CA ASP A 74 -23.55 -7.27 1.71
C ASP A 74 -22.73 -8.38 1.00
N GLY A 75 -21.94 -9.11 1.77
CA GLY A 75 -20.99 -10.13 1.27
C GLY A 75 -19.72 -9.62 0.57
N MET A 76 -19.54 -8.30 0.43
CA MET A 76 -18.31 -7.70 -0.12
C MET A 76 -17.42 -7.10 0.96
N LEU A 77 -16.11 -7.25 0.78
CA LEU A 77 -15.09 -6.66 1.63
C LEU A 77 -14.44 -5.46 0.95
N THR A 78 -14.13 -4.45 1.74
CA THR A 78 -13.30 -3.31 1.33
C THR A 78 -11.84 -3.74 1.22
N VAL A 79 -11.03 -2.95 0.49
CA VAL A 79 -9.58 -3.14 0.40
C VAL A 79 -8.90 -3.29 1.77
N SER A 80 -9.34 -2.52 2.76
CA SER A 80 -8.76 -2.54 4.11
C SER A 80 -9.07 -3.86 4.82
N GLU A 81 -10.32 -4.31 4.78
CA GLU A 81 -10.72 -5.61 5.35
C GLU A 81 -10.05 -6.78 4.63
N ILE A 82 -9.88 -6.70 3.30
CA ILE A 82 -9.16 -7.73 2.56
C ILE A 82 -7.69 -7.77 2.99
N SER A 83 -7.08 -6.60 3.22
CA SER A 83 -5.70 -6.49 3.69
C SER A 83 -5.51 -7.18 5.04
N THR A 84 -6.45 -7.00 5.98
CA THR A 84 -6.39 -7.65 7.30
C THR A 84 -6.62 -9.15 7.21
N VAL A 85 -7.58 -9.61 6.39
CA VAL A 85 -7.89 -11.04 6.23
C VAL A 85 -6.76 -11.79 5.51
N THR A 86 -6.16 -11.19 4.49
CA THR A 86 -5.13 -11.86 3.67
C THR A 86 -3.71 -11.68 4.21
N GLY A 87 -3.46 -10.63 5.00
CA GLY A 87 -2.12 -10.17 5.34
C GLY A 87 -1.36 -9.55 4.16
N TYR A 88 -2.03 -9.29 3.02
CA TYR A 88 -1.44 -8.51 1.93
C TYR A 88 -1.52 -7.01 2.21
N ASN A 89 -0.58 -6.24 1.66
CA ASN A 89 -0.68 -4.79 1.76
C ASN A 89 -1.83 -4.24 0.89
N GLU A 90 -2.42 -3.11 1.30
CA GLU A 90 -3.55 -2.51 0.59
C GLU A 90 -3.25 -2.16 -0.87
N GLN A 91 -2.00 -1.79 -1.19
CA GLN A 91 -1.59 -1.44 -2.55
C GLN A 91 -1.64 -2.66 -3.47
N TYR A 92 -1.21 -3.82 -2.98
CA TYR A 92 -1.24 -5.08 -3.68
C TYR A 92 -2.67 -5.57 -3.85
N VAL A 93 -3.49 -5.48 -2.80
CA VAL A 93 -4.94 -5.73 -2.86
C VAL A 93 -5.58 -4.85 -3.96
N ARG A 94 -5.31 -3.55 -3.99
CA ARG A 94 -5.79 -2.65 -5.07
C ARG A 94 -5.27 -3.05 -6.44
N LYS A 95 -4.02 -3.50 -6.54
CA LYS A 95 -3.44 -3.99 -7.79
C LYS A 95 -4.22 -5.22 -8.27
N LEU A 96 -4.50 -6.19 -7.40
CA LEU A 96 -5.30 -7.38 -7.71
C LEU A 96 -6.69 -7.00 -8.23
N CYS A 97 -7.39 -6.08 -7.55
CA CYS A 97 -8.68 -5.56 -7.99
C CYS A 97 -8.59 -4.88 -9.36
N LYS A 98 -7.57 -4.03 -9.60
CA LYS A 98 -7.38 -3.33 -10.87
C LYS A 98 -7.04 -4.27 -12.04
N THR A 99 -6.25 -5.30 -11.77
CA THR A 99 -5.82 -6.28 -12.79
C THR A 99 -6.90 -7.32 -13.11
N GLY A 100 -8.04 -7.30 -12.41
CA GLY A 100 -9.13 -8.26 -12.63
C GLY A 100 -8.84 -9.68 -12.13
N LYS A 101 -7.78 -9.87 -11.33
CA LYS A 101 -7.48 -11.17 -10.71
C LYS A 101 -8.51 -11.57 -9.66
N TRP A 102 -9.16 -10.58 -9.08
CA TRP A 102 -10.36 -10.76 -8.26
C TRP A 102 -11.55 -10.14 -8.97
N LYS A 103 -12.73 -10.73 -8.78
CA LYS A 103 -14.04 -10.18 -9.23
C LYS A 103 -14.43 -8.96 -8.41
N ALA A 104 -13.56 -7.95 -8.42
CA ALA A 104 -13.73 -6.73 -7.66
C ALA A 104 -14.57 -5.72 -8.44
N ARG A 105 -15.47 -5.03 -7.73
CA ARG A 105 -16.30 -3.95 -8.27
C ARG A 105 -15.87 -2.61 -7.69
N LYS A 106 -15.87 -1.58 -8.53
CA LYS A 106 -15.64 -0.20 -8.10
C LYS A 106 -16.98 0.51 -7.87
N VAL A 107 -17.26 0.89 -6.63
CA VAL A 107 -18.48 1.62 -6.24
C VAL A 107 -18.07 2.91 -5.53
N ALA A 108 -18.60 4.06 -5.96
CA ALA A 108 -18.30 5.38 -5.39
C ALA A 108 -16.78 5.69 -5.22
N GLY A 109 -15.94 5.14 -6.09
CA GLY A 109 -14.47 5.33 -6.05
C GLY A 109 -13.71 4.38 -5.10
N LYS A 110 -14.40 3.53 -4.35
CA LYS A 110 -13.84 2.45 -3.54
C LYS A 110 -13.90 1.12 -4.29
N TRP A 111 -12.93 0.26 -4.02
CA TRP A 111 -12.90 -1.11 -4.56
C TRP A 111 -13.45 -2.07 -3.51
N TYR A 112 -14.30 -2.97 -3.95
CA TYR A 112 -14.93 -4.02 -3.16
C TYR A 112 -14.66 -5.36 -3.83
N ALA A 113 -14.35 -6.40 -3.06
CA ALA A 113 -14.22 -7.76 -3.59
C ALA A 113 -15.06 -8.73 -2.74
N PRO A 114 -15.65 -9.76 -3.36
CA PRO A 114 -16.44 -10.76 -2.63
C PRO A 114 -15.54 -11.54 -1.66
N LYS A 115 -16.05 -11.83 -0.46
CA LYS A 115 -15.31 -12.59 0.56
C LYS A 115 -14.87 -13.97 0.07
N SER A 116 -15.63 -14.59 -0.84
CA SER A 116 -15.34 -15.90 -1.41
C SER A 116 -14.03 -15.97 -2.22
N GLU A 117 -13.58 -14.86 -2.80
CA GLU A 117 -12.32 -14.82 -3.57
C GLU A 117 -11.09 -14.50 -2.72
N VAL A 118 -11.31 -14.07 -1.48
CA VAL A 118 -10.28 -13.65 -0.56
C VAL A 118 -9.76 -14.88 0.19
N LYS A 119 -8.70 -15.50 -0.35
CA LYS A 119 -7.99 -16.59 0.33
C LYS A 119 -6.88 -16.03 1.21
N PRO A 120 -6.74 -16.47 2.47
CA PRO A 120 -5.63 -16.06 3.32
C PRO A 120 -4.31 -16.50 2.70
N ARG A 121 -3.27 -15.69 2.89
CA ARG A 121 -1.91 -16.07 2.47
C ARG A 121 -1.50 -17.32 3.24
N LYS A 122 -1.16 -18.40 2.53
CA LYS A 122 -0.50 -19.54 3.14
C LYS A 122 0.80 -19.04 3.78
N LYS A 123 0.89 -19.09 5.11
CA LYS A 123 2.16 -18.89 5.81
C LYS A 123 3.01 -20.10 5.47
N GLU A 124 3.99 -19.94 4.60
CA GLU A 124 5.01 -20.96 4.41
C GLU A 124 5.77 -21.08 5.74
N GLU A 125 5.74 -22.25 6.34
CA GLU A 125 6.48 -22.52 7.56
C GLU A 125 7.98 -22.45 7.25
N ILE A 126 8.69 -21.67 8.08
CA ILE A 126 10.15 -21.61 8.02
C ILE A 126 10.65 -22.97 8.55
N PRO A 127 11.45 -23.72 7.80
CA PRO A 127 11.94 -25.00 8.30
C PRO A 127 12.83 -24.77 9.52
N ALA A 128 12.62 -25.53 10.61
CA ALA A 128 13.23 -25.31 11.92
C ALA A 128 14.78 -25.12 11.91
N ASN A 129 15.47 -25.71 10.93
CA ASN A 129 16.93 -25.62 10.80
C ASN A 129 17.42 -24.39 10.03
N HIS A 130 16.59 -23.36 9.86
CA HIS A 130 16.99 -22.14 9.17
C HIS A 130 16.91 -20.91 10.08
N ILE A 131 17.89 -20.04 9.93
CA ILE A 131 17.94 -18.71 10.55
C ILE A 131 17.72 -17.65 9.47
N SER A 132 17.24 -16.48 9.86
CA SER A 132 17.12 -15.38 8.91
C SER A 132 18.49 -14.90 8.43
N VAL A 133 18.58 -14.38 7.20
CA VAL A 133 19.83 -13.77 6.71
C VAL A 133 20.28 -12.60 7.58
N SER A 134 19.37 -11.92 8.29
CA SER A 134 19.72 -10.84 9.22
C SER A 134 20.49 -11.40 10.41
N GLU A 135 19.93 -12.41 11.09
CA GLU A 135 20.59 -13.07 12.22
C GLU A 135 21.92 -13.70 11.80
N PHE A 136 21.97 -14.32 10.61
CA PHE A 136 23.22 -14.88 10.06
C PHE A 136 24.29 -13.79 9.88
N ALA A 137 23.90 -12.63 9.34
CA ALA A 137 24.81 -11.51 9.11
C ALA A 137 25.31 -10.93 10.45
N GLU A 138 24.42 -10.73 11.42
CA GLU A 138 24.75 -10.25 12.76
C GLU A 138 25.72 -11.19 13.50
N GLN A 139 25.47 -12.50 13.46
CA GLN A 139 26.32 -13.49 14.13
C GLN A 139 27.72 -13.63 13.54
N LEU A 140 27.93 -13.23 12.29
CA LEU A 140 29.22 -13.28 11.60
C LEU A 140 29.85 -11.89 11.42
N GLY A 141 29.17 -10.81 11.85
CA GLY A 141 29.60 -9.44 11.61
C GLY A 141 29.61 -9.04 10.12
N TYR A 142 28.83 -9.72 9.28
CA TYR A 142 28.74 -9.40 7.86
C TYR A 142 27.72 -8.28 7.59
N ASN A 143 27.95 -7.52 6.53
CA ASN A 143 26.94 -6.61 6.02
C ASN A 143 25.75 -7.42 5.48
N LEU A 144 24.53 -7.05 5.88
CA LEU A 144 23.27 -7.67 5.43
C LEU A 144 23.18 -7.79 3.90
N HIS A 145 23.62 -6.77 3.17
CA HIS A 145 23.63 -6.80 1.70
C HIS A 145 24.59 -7.85 1.14
N TYR A 146 25.75 -8.00 1.77
CA TYR A 146 26.73 -9.01 1.39
C TYR A 146 26.21 -10.42 1.67
N ALA A 147 25.63 -10.65 2.86
CA ALA A 147 25.02 -11.94 3.20
C ALA A 147 23.87 -12.31 2.24
N ARG A 148 23.03 -11.34 1.85
CA ARG A 148 21.99 -11.54 0.82
C ARG A 148 22.58 -11.87 -0.54
N LYS A 149 23.68 -11.22 -0.93
CA LYS A 149 24.38 -11.51 -2.19
C LYS A 149 24.88 -12.95 -2.23
N LEU A 150 25.49 -13.44 -1.14
CA LEU A 150 25.93 -14.83 -1.02
C LEU A 150 24.77 -15.83 -1.14
N CYS A 151 23.59 -15.51 -0.60
CA CYS A 151 22.39 -16.33 -0.76
C CYS A 151 21.88 -16.32 -2.20
N SER A 152 21.84 -15.16 -2.86
CA SER A 152 21.42 -15.05 -4.26
C SER A 152 22.37 -15.76 -5.23
N GLU A 153 23.66 -15.81 -4.91
CA GLU A 153 24.70 -16.51 -5.67
C GLU A 153 24.80 -18.00 -5.33
N GLN A 154 23.92 -18.54 -4.46
CA GLN A 154 23.90 -19.95 -4.03
C GLN A 154 25.19 -20.45 -3.35
N LYS A 155 26.06 -19.54 -2.89
CA LYS A 155 27.29 -19.89 -2.15
C LYS A 155 27.01 -20.43 -0.74
N LEU A 156 25.82 -20.15 -0.22
CA LEU A 156 25.31 -20.65 1.06
C LEU A 156 24.09 -21.52 0.81
N LYS A 157 23.95 -22.61 1.58
CA LYS A 157 22.71 -23.40 1.65
C LYS A 157 21.61 -22.53 2.23
N SER A 158 20.83 -21.91 1.34
CA SER A 158 19.81 -20.94 1.68
C SER A 158 18.52 -21.19 0.90
N ARG A 159 17.40 -20.79 1.49
CA ARG A 159 16.06 -20.91 0.92
C ARG A 159 15.36 -19.57 0.95
N LYS A 160 14.68 -19.23 -0.13
CA LYS A 160 13.78 -18.07 -0.17
C LYS A 160 12.39 -18.50 0.25
N VAL A 161 11.89 -17.91 1.34
CA VAL A 161 10.55 -18.20 1.89
C VAL A 161 9.81 -16.88 2.02
N SER A 162 8.62 -16.78 1.41
CA SER A 162 7.76 -15.59 1.52
C SER A 162 8.41 -14.22 1.22
N GLY A 163 9.50 -14.21 0.45
CA GLY A 163 10.26 -13.00 0.08
C GLY A 163 11.49 -12.72 0.95
N GLY A 164 11.64 -13.42 2.08
CA GLY A 164 12.84 -13.41 2.91
C GLY A 164 13.82 -14.52 2.51
N TRP A 165 15.11 -14.29 2.72
CA TRP A 165 16.14 -15.33 2.61
C TRP A 165 16.42 -15.91 3.99
N PHE A 166 16.52 -17.24 4.03
CA PHE A 166 16.79 -18.02 5.23
C PHE A 166 17.99 -18.94 4.96
N VAL A 167 18.96 -18.96 5.86
CA VAL A 167 20.19 -19.73 5.73
C VAL A 167 20.11 -20.94 6.65
N HIS A 168 20.57 -22.09 6.19
CA HIS A 168 20.64 -23.28 7.01
C HIS A 168 21.69 -23.09 8.13
N THR A 169 21.36 -23.49 9.36
CA THR A 169 22.24 -23.31 10.54
C THR A 169 23.60 -24.00 10.39
N SER A 170 23.72 -25.02 9.52
CA SER A 170 25.00 -25.67 9.21
C SER A 170 26.03 -24.72 8.59
N GLU A 171 25.60 -23.75 7.78
CA GLU A 171 26.54 -22.82 7.14
C GLU A 171 27.18 -21.89 8.16
N LEU A 172 26.45 -21.55 9.23
CA LEU A 172 26.99 -20.76 10.33
C LEU A 172 28.11 -21.50 11.07
N LYS A 173 27.93 -22.80 11.29
CA LYS A 173 28.98 -23.68 11.88
C LYS A 173 30.18 -23.79 10.95
N ARG A 174 29.95 -24.00 9.65
CA ARG A 174 31.00 -24.13 8.63
C ARG A 174 31.88 -22.88 8.57
N VAL A 175 31.28 -21.70 8.50
CA VAL A 175 32.03 -20.43 8.41
C VAL A 175 32.84 -20.19 9.68
N ARG A 176 32.27 -20.44 10.87
CA ARG A 176 33.02 -20.34 12.14
C ARG A 176 34.23 -21.27 12.18
N GLN A 177 34.08 -22.51 11.73
CA GLN A 177 35.19 -23.47 11.68
C GLN A 177 36.30 -23.01 10.73
N THR A 178 35.96 -22.49 9.54
CA THR A 178 36.98 -21.98 8.61
C THR A 178 37.78 -20.83 9.20
N TYR A 179 37.15 -19.91 9.94
CA TYR A 179 37.87 -18.83 10.63
C TYR A 179 38.85 -19.38 11.68
N GLN A 180 38.41 -20.33 12.52
CA GLN A 180 39.28 -20.94 13.53
C GLN A 180 40.49 -21.66 12.92
N THR A 181 40.31 -22.38 11.81
CA THR A 181 41.42 -23.03 11.11
C THR A 181 42.41 -22.00 10.54
N THR A 182 41.91 -20.94 9.89
CA THR A 182 42.78 -19.89 9.33
C THR A 182 43.52 -19.08 10.39
N GLU A 183 42.92 -18.84 11.56
CA GLU A 183 43.60 -18.19 12.68
C GLU A 183 44.66 -19.09 13.32
N ALA A 184 44.41 -20.39 13.41
CA ALA A 184 45.39 -21.37 13.89
C ALA A 184 46.61 -21.45 12.96
N GLU A 185 46.38 -21.48 11.64
CA GLU A 185 47.45 -21.50 10.63
C GLU A 185 48.28 -20.21 10.63
N ARG A 186 47.65 -19.04 10.80
CA ARG A 186 48.33 -17.74 10.93
C ARG A 186 49.21 -17.65 12.18
N LYS A 187 48.83 -18.29 13.28
CA LYS A 187 49.63 -18.32 14.52
C LYS A 187 50.85 -19.24 14.41
N LEU A 188 50.76 -20.32 13.62
CA LEU A 188 51.86 -21.26 13.38
C LEU A 188 52.91 -20.72 12.39
N THR A 189 52.52 -19.78 11.53
CA THR A 189 53.40 -19.18 10.50
C THR A 189 53.93 -17.79 10.89
N ALA A 190 53.55 -17.27 12.05
CA ALA A 190 54.11 -16.03 12.58
C ALA A 190 55.60 -16.25 12.93
N PRO A 191 56.54 -15.51 12.31
CA PRO A 191 57.95 -15.65 12.64
C PRO A 191 58.15 -15.30 14.12
N THR A 192 58.65 -16.25 14.90
CA THR A 192 59.14 -16.00 16.26
C THR A 192 60.32 -15.04 16.17
N THR A 193 60.06 -13.75 16.34
CA THR A 193 61.08 -12.74 16.54
C THR A 193 61.73 -13.01 17.90
N LYS A 194 62.93 -13.60 17.85
CA LYS A 194 63.87 -13.66 18.97
C LYS A 194 64.67 -12.37 19.07
#